data_AF-A0A6C0QFK4-F1
#
_entry.id   AF-A0A6C0QFK4-F1
#
_cell.length_a   1.000
_cell.length_b   1.000
_cell.length_c   1.000
_cell.angle_alpha   90.00
_cell.angle_beta   90.00
_cell.angle_gamma   90.00
#
_symmetry.space_group_name_H-M   'P 1'
#
loop_
_entity.id
_entity.type
_entity.pdbx_description
1 polymer ?
#
loop_
_entity_poly.entity_id
_entity_poly.type
_entity_poly.pdbx_seq_one_letter_code
_entity_poly.pdbx_strand_id
1 'polypeptide(L)'
;MGLYVETRVRTDMETLWARTQDPAQHQRWDLRFTEIDWLPRPAGEPQRFRYAVRVLPFLTVSGTGVSAGESGGADGRRVSVMRFASPPPSPSWRRAAGTGVTCPRPTVSAS
;
A
#
# COMPACT_ATOMS: atom_id res chain seq x y z
N MET A 1 -15.91 -8.33 -0.02
CA MET A 1 -15.99 -7.35 1.09
C MET A 1 -14.87 -6.35 0.91
N GLY A 2 -15.13 -5.05 1.02
CA GLY A 2 -14.12 -3.99 0.95
C GLY A 2 -14.22 -3.07 2.15
N LEU A 3 -13.09 -2.46 2.55
CA LEU A 3 -13.03 -1.47 3.61
C LEU A 3 -12.67 -0.12 2.98
N TYR A 4 -13.43 0.92 3.30
CA TYR A 4 -13.13 2.30 2.93
C TYR A 4 -12.72 3.08 4.18
N VAL A 5 -11.61 3.79 4.10
CA VAL A 5 -11.11 4.67 5.17
C VAL A 5 -10.70 5.99 4.54
N GLU A 6 -11.07 7.08 5.18
CA GLU A 6 -10.72 8.44 4.76
C GLU A 6 -10.25 9.24 5.97
N THR A 7 -9.27 10.12 5.75
CA THR A 7 -8.79 11.04 6.78
C THR A 7 -8.29 12.33 6.14
N ARG A 8 -8.35 13.43 6.89
CA ARG A 8 -7.85 14.73 6.45
C ARG A 8 -6.41 14.92 6.93
N VAL A 9 -5.50 15.12 5.99
CA VAL A 9 -4.08 15.37 6.27
C VAL A 9 -3.75 16.83 5.95
N ARG A 10 -3.11 17.52 6.90
CA ARG A 10 -2.68 18.92 6.72
C ARG A 10 -1.25 18.97 6.19
N THR A 11 -1.10 18.82 4.87
CA THR A 11 0.19 18.90 4.15
C THR A 11 -0.08 19.22 2.69
N ASP A 12 0.96 19.59 1.93
CA ASP A 12 0.87 19.71 0.48
C ASP A 12 0.80 18.34 -0.22
N MET A 13 0.31 18.32 -1.45
CA MET A 13 0.05 17.09 -2.20
C MET A 13 1.33 16.35 -2.62
N GLU A 14 2.45 17.06 -2.83
CA GLU A 14 3.73 16.42 -3.18
C GLU A 14 4.30 15.67 -2.00
N THR A 15 4.34 16.31 -0.83
CA THR A 15 4.76 15.66 0.41
C THR A 15 3.87 14.47 0.72
N LEU A 16 2.54 14.62 0.61
CA LEU A 16 1.62 13.51 0.85
C LEU A 16 1.90 12.35 -0.11
N TRP A 17 2.02 12.64 -1.41
CA TRP A 17 2.30 11.63 -2.42
C TRP A 17 3.63 10.92 -2.17
N ALA A 18 4.73 11.65 -1.97
CA ALA A 18 6.03 11.06 -1.68
C ALA A 18 5.99 10.12 -0.48
N ARG A 19 5.27 10.50 0.59
CA ARG A 19 5.06 9.64 1.76
C ARG A 19 4.23 8.40 1.43
N THR A 20 3.26 8.48 0.50
CA THR A 20 2.49 7.29 0.06
C THR A 20 3.33 6.25 -0.64
N GLN A 21 4.44 6.69 -1.24
CA GLN A 21 5.36 5.83 -1.96
C GLN A 21 6.52 5.31 -1.10
N ASP A 22 6.71 5.80 0.13
CA ASP A 22 7.80 5.38 1.02
C ASP A 22 7.40 4.16 1.89
N PRO A 23 8.03 2.98 1.70
CA PRO A 23 7.76 1.80 2.53
C PRO A 23 7.99 1.99 4.02
N ALA A 24 9.00 2.77 4.40
CA ALA A 24 9.34 2.98 5.80
C ALA A 24 8.22 3.74 6.53
N GLN A 25 7.44 4.53 5.80
CA GLN A 25 6.25 5.18 6.33
C GLN A 25 5.00 4.33 6.17
N HIS A 26 5.01 3.35 5.26
CA HIS A 26 3.81 2.59 4.91
C HIS A 26 3.25 1.77 6.07
N GLN A 27 4.11 1.25 6.94
CA GLN A 27 3.68 0.52 8.14
C GLN A 27 2.90 1.40 9.12
N ARG A 28 3.12 2.72 9.11
CA ARG A 28 2.53 3.65 10.10
C ARG A 28 1.04 3.90 9.85
N TRP A 29 0.55 3.71 8.63
CA TRP A 29 -0.86 3.94 8.27
C TRP A 29 -1.61 2.71 7.77
N ASP A 30 -0.91 1.63 7.41
CA ASP A 30 -1.51 0.39 6.90
C ASP A 30 -1.13 -0.73 7.85
N LEU A 31 -1.91 -0.81 8.93
CA LEU A 31 -1.72 -1.75 10.04
C LEU A 31 -1.86 -3.21 9.61
N ARG A 32 -2.28 -3.49 8.37
CA ARG A 32 -2.29 -4.84 7.83
C ARG A 32 -0.87 -5.36 7.65
N PHE A 33 0.12 -4.49 7.49
CA PHE A 33 1.53 -4.88 7.30
C PHE A 33 2.33 -4.55 8.55
N THR A 34 2.91 -5.58 9.16
CA THR A 34 3.88 -5.39 10.26
C THR A 34 5.28 -5.16 9.73
N GLU A 35 5.58 -5.65 8.53
CA GLU A 35 6.85 -5.41 7.83
C GLU A 35 6.56 -5.21 6.33
N ILE A 36 7.33 -4.34 5.67
CA ILE A 36 7.28 -4.11 4.23
C ILE A 36 8.64 -3.69 3.71
N ASP A 37 9.18 -4.45 2.74
CA ASP A 37 10.50 -4.23 2.18
C ASP A 37 10.41 -4.12 0.66
N TRP A 38 10.89 -3.01 0.11
CA TRP A 38 10.93 -2.82 -1.34
C TRP A 38 12.06 -3.64 -1.95
N LEU A 39 11.75 -4.34 -3.02
CA LEU A 39 12.75 -5.05 -3.81
C LEU A 39 13.38 -4.09 -4.84
N PRO A 40 14.61 -4.36 -5.30
CA PRO A 40 15.20 -3.61 -6.40
C PRO A 40 14.24 -3.52 -7.59
N ARG A 41 14.07 -2.32 -8.15
CA ARG A 41 13.13 -2.03 -9.23
C ARG A 41 13.88 -1.65 -10.52
N PRO A 42 13.75 -2.44 -11.60
CA PRO A 42 14.17 -2.01 -12.93
C PRO A 42 13.40 -0.76 -13.40
N ALA A 43 14.01 0.05 -14.25
CA ALA A 43 13.31 1.19 -14.85
C ALA A 43 12.13 0.71 -15.70
N GLY A 44 10.96 1.35 -15.53
CA GLY A 44 9.74 1.00 -16.27
C GLY A 44 8.94 -0.18 -15.71
N GLU A 45 9.44 -0.91 -14.70
CA GLU A 45 8.68 -1.98 -14.04
C GLU A 45 7.86 -1.47 -12.83
N PRO A 46 6.73 -2.12 -12.51
CA PRO A 46 6.04 -1.89 -11.25
C PRO A 46 6.97 -2.16 -10.06
N GLN A 47 6.81 -1.38 -9.00
CA GLN A 47 7.55 -1.64 -7.78
C GLN A 47 7.12 -2.98 -7.18
N ARG A 48 8.07 -3.83 -6.81
CA ARG A 48 7.79 -5.09 -6.08
C ARG A 48 8.20 -4.95 -4.61
N PHE A 49 7.52 -5.67 -3.73
CA PHE A 49 7.87 -5.69 -2.31
C PHE A 49 7.60 -7.06 -1.67
N ARG A 50 8.25 -7.31 -0.53
CA ARG A 50 7.91 -8.37 0.42
C ARG A 50 7.18 -7.73 1.59
N TYR A 51 6.28 -8.48 2.23
CA TYR A 51 5.62 -8.03 3.45
C TYR A 51 5.47 -9.18 4.43
N ALA A 52 5.26 -8.81 5.68
CA ALA A 52 4.84 -9.72 6.73
C ALA A 52 3.68 -9.13 7.54
N VAL A 53 2.85 -10.02 8.07
CA VAL A 53 1.73 -9.70 8.96
C VAL A 53 1.82 -10.61 10.18
N ARG A 54 1.99 -10.02 11.36
CA ARG A 54 1.84 -10.74 12.63
C ARG A 54 0.36 -10.86 12.98
N VAL A 55 -0.18 -12.06 12.87
CA VAL A 55 -1.61 -12.31 13.12
C VAL A 55 -1.88 -12.82 14.54
N LEU A 56 -0.90 -13.49 15.16
CA LEU A 56 -0.92 -13.93 16.56
C LEU A 56 0.50 -13.86 17.14
N PRO A 57 0.67 -13.94 18.47
CA PRO A 57 1.98 -14.24 19.06
C PRO A 57 2.60 -15.47 18.38
N PHE A 58 3.83 -15.34 17.90
CA PHE A 58 4.58 -16.37 17.17
C PHE A 58 4.03 -16.81 15.81
N LEU A 59 2.94 -16.22 15.30
CA LEU A 59 2.42 -16.51 13.96
C LEU A 59 2.57 -15.29 13.05
N THR A 60 3.46 -15.42 12.07
CA THR A 60 3.69 -14.44 11.01
C THR A 60 3.34 -15.05 9.67
N VAL A 61 2.53 -14.33 8.89
CA VAL A 61 2.24 -14.64 7.49
C VAL A 61 3.04 -13.70 6.62
N SER A 62 3.85 -14.24 5.71
CA SER A 62 4.62 -13.44 4.75
C SER A 62 4.10 -13.60 3.34
N GLY A 63 4.37 -12.60 2.50
CA GLY A 63 3.95 -12.62 1.11
C GLY A 63 4.72 -11.62 0.25
N THR A 64 4.27 -11.52 -1.00
CA THR A 64 4.83 -10.58 -1.97
C THR A 64 3.73 -9.72 -2.56
N GLY A 65 4.12 -8.56 -3.07
CA GLY A 65 3.20 -7.69 -3.78
C GLY A 65 3.87 -6.78 -4.78
N VAL A 66 3.01 -6.08 -5.51
CA VAL A 66 3.36 -5.04 -6.48
C VAL A 66 2.63 -3.76 -6.12
N SER A 67 3.35 -2.65 -6.16
CA SER A 67 2.83 -1.29 -6.02
C SER A 67 2.98 -0.57 -7.35
N ALA A 68 1.90 0.03 -7.82
CA ALA A 68 1.87 0.91 -8.97
C ALA A 68 1.25 2.25 -8.53
N GLY A 69 1.97 3.34 -8.78
CA GLY A 69 1.48 4.69 -8.54
C GLY A 69 1.29 5.40 -9.86
N GLU A 70 0.10 5.92 -10.10
CA GLU A 70 -0.16 6.86 -11.19
C GLU A 70 -0.31 8.27 -10.59
N SER A 71 0.62 9.14 -10.94
CA SER A 71 0.56 10.58 -10.68
C SER A 71 0.41 11.27 -12.02
N GLY A 72 -0.80 11.33 -12.58
CA GLY A 72 -0.94 11.76 -13.97
C GLY A 72 -2.37 11.86 -14.47
N GLY A 73 -3.17 12.71 -13.85
CA GLY A 73 -4.41 13.23 -14.43
C GLY A 73 -4.36 14.75 -14.49
N ALA A 74 -4.91 15.34 -15.55
CA ALA A 74 -5.07 16.81 -15.68
C ALA A 74 -5.91 17.42 -14.54
N ASP A 75 -6.58 16.58 -13.75
CA ASP A 75 -7.36 16.93 -12.56
C ASP A 75 -6.55 16.89 -11.25
N GLY A 76 -5.24 16.62 -11.31
CA GLY A 76 -4.36 16.55 -10.14
C GLY A 76 -4.61 15.34 -9.24
N ARG A 77 -5.46 14.38 -9.66
CA ARG A 77 -5.68 13.16 -8.88
C ARG A 77 -4.45 12.26 -8.93
N ARG A 78 -4.20 11.62 -7.79
CA ARG A 78 -3.14 10.62 -7.64
C ARG A 78 -3.76 9.35 -7.10
N VAL A 79 -3.37 8.23 -7.66
CA VAL A 79 -3.86 6.92 -7.26
C VAL A 79 -2.67 6.00 -7.11
N SER A 80 -2.55 5.38 -5.94
CA SER A 80 -1.60 4.31 -5.70
C SER A 80 -2.36 3.02 -5.44
N VAL A 81 -2.05 1.99 -6.23
CA VAL A 81 -2.65 0.67 -6.13
C VAL A 81 -1.59 -0.32 -5.70
N MET A 82 -1.94 -1.13 -4.71
CA MET A 82 -1.13 -2.22 -4.22
C MET A 82 -1.87 -3.53 -4.41
N ARG A 83 -1.21 -4.53 -5.01
CA ARG A 83 -1.71 -5.91 -5.08
C ARG A 83 -0.74 -6.81 -4.34
N PHE A 84 -1.25 -7.72 -3.54
CA PHE A 84 -0.42 -8.61 -2.74
C PHE A 84 -1.04 -9.99 -2.60
N ALA A 85 -0.19 -10.99 -2.41
CA ALA A 85 -0.59 -12.37 -2.18
C ALA A 85 0.35 -13.05 -1.20
N SER A 86 -0.14 -14.09 -0.54
CA SER A 86 0.64 -14.93 0.36
C SER A 86 0.40 -16.41 0.02
N PRO A 87 1.46 -17.24 -0.04
CA PRO A 87 1.27 -18.68 -0.16
C PRO A 87 0.50 -19.22 1.05
N PRO A 88 -0.27 -20.31 0.88
CA PRO A 88 -0.96 -20.91 2.01
C PRO A 88 0.06 -21.51 3.00
N PRO A 89 -0.20 -21.40 4.32
CA PRO A 89 0.71 -21.94 5.33
C PRO A 89 0.72 -23.47 5.38
N SER A 90 -0.31 -24.14 4.83
CA SER A 90 -0.36 -25.59 4.69
C SER A 90 -1.19 -26.00 3.45
N PRO A 91 -1.09 -27.26 2.97
CA PRO A 91 -1.77 -27.69 1.74
C PRO A 91 -3.30 -27.63 1.77
N SER A 92 -3.91 -27.70 2.96
CA SER A 92 -5.37 -27.61 3.12
C SER A 92 -5.89 -26.17 3.09
N TRP A 93 -4.99 -25.19 3.10
CA TRP A 93 -5.34 -23.77 3.11
C TRP A 93 -5.29 -23.22 1.69
N ARG A 94 -6.17 -22.26 1.39
CA ARG A 94 -6.14 -21.53 0.13
C ARG A 94 -5.16 -20.36 0.20
N ARG A 95 -4.55 -20.05 -0.94
CA ARG A 95 -3.78 -18.82 -1.15
C ARG A 95 -4.63 -17.59 -0.80
N ALA A 96 -4.04 -16.65 -0.08
CA ALA A 96 -4.65 -15.35 0.17
C ALA A 96 -4.16 -14.32 -0.86
N ALA A 97 -5.04 -13.43 -1.29
CA ALA A 97 -4.71 -12.30 -2.16
C ALA A 97 -5.58 -11.08 -1.81
N GLY A 98 -5.06 -9.88 -2.05
CA GLY A 98 -5.75 -8.62 -1.76
C GLY A 98 -5.30 -7.47 -2.65
N THR A 99 -6.15 -6.44 -2.72
CA THR A 99 -5.85 -5.16 -3.37
C THR A 99 -6.10 -4.03 -2.39
N GLY A 100 -5.19 -3.06 -2.32
CA GLY A 100 -5.36 -1.79 -1.63
C GLY A 100 -5.28 -0.64 -2.64
N VAL A 101 -6.06 0.42 -2.42
CA VAL A 101 -6.04 1.63 -3.24
C VAL A 101 -5.99 2.84 -2.32
N THR A 102 -5.02 3.72 -2.56
CA THR A 102 -4.87 5.00 -1.85
C THR A 102 -5.04 6.13 -2.86
N CYS A 103 -5.98 7.03 -2.58
CA CYS A 103 -6.28 8.17 -3.44
C CYS A 103 -6.21 9.48 -2.64
N PRO A 104 -5.04 10.10 -2.47
CA PRO A 104 -4.97 11.42 -1.88
C PRO A 104 -5.66 12.44 -2.80
N ARG A 105 -6.49 13.31 -2.21
CA ARG A 105 -7.20 14.36 -2.94
C ARG A 105 -7.00 15.71 -2.25
N PRO A 106 -6.79 16.80 -3.00
CA PRO A 106 -6.74 18.12 -2.40
C PRO A 106 -8.14 18.48 -1.89
N THR A 107 -8.22 18.93 -0.64
CA THR A 107 -9.44 19.58 -0.14
C THR A 107 -9.23 21.08 -0.28
N VAL A 108 -9.97 21.73 -1.18
CA VAL A 108 -10.04 23.19 -1.19
C VAL A 108 -10.85 23.59 0.04
N SER A 109 -10.24 24.28 1.00
CA SER A 109 -11.01 24.85 2.10
C SER A 109 -11.85 25.99 1.51
N ALA A 110 -13.18 25.90 1.60
CA ALA A 110 -14.01 27.06 1.33
C ALA A 110 -13.64 28.13 2.36
N SER A 111 -13.23 29.30 1.87
CA SER A 111 -12.90 30.49 2.66
C SER A 111 -14.10 31.03 3.41
#